data_AF-A0A074LPF1-F1
#
_entry.id   AF-A0A074LPF1-F1
#
_cell.length_a   1.000
_cell.length_b   1.000
_cell.length_c   1.000
_cell.angle_alpha   90.00
_cell.angle_beta   90.00
_cell.angle_gamma   90.00
#
_symmetry.space_group_name_H-M   'P 1'
#
loop_
_entity.id
_entity.type
_entity.pdbx_description
1 polymer ?
#
loop_
_entity_poly.entity_id
_entity_poly.type
_entity_poly.pdbx_seq_one_letter_code
_entity_poly.pdbx_strand_id
1 'polypeptide(L)'
;MKYKQYVDYAMHRGKEYELSSDPNTGDYMLLSSDPETQCEGFVPRGWLPGEYKKVVKTEEVESVYRYTLYALYRGLQFEVENIKDGIAFLIHNGLEGSNEAVAIGFKFADRWYFEKHVPMEDIEELRLKAKPNKGFVLPTAVTVEQIVQFERWPDEER
;
A
#
# COMPACT_ATOMS: atom_id res chain seq x y z
N MET A 1 -7.93 12.61 -0.50
CA MET A 1 -7.76 11.14 -0.43
C MET A 1 -6.63 10.84 0.55
N LYS A 2 -6.74 9.84 1.44
CA LYS A 2 -5.63 9.40 2.33
C LYS A 2 -5.05 8.12 1.74
N TYR A 3 -3.84 8.15 1.22
CA TYR A 3 -3.17 6.90 0.85
C TYR A 3 -2.69 6.25 2.15
N LYS A 4 -3.05 4.99 2.39
CA LYS A 4 -2.44 4.20 3.46
C LYS A 4 -0.99 3.92 3.02
N GLN A 5 -0.03 4.17 3.90
CA GLN A 5 1.41 3.92 3.70
C GLN A 5 1.69 2.51 3.14
N TYR A 6 0.91 1.54 3.58
CA TYR A 6 0.91 0.18 3.06
C TYR A 6 -0.48 -0.44 3.20
N VAL A 7 -0.79 -1.35 2.28
CA VAL A 7 -1.97 -2.20 2.34
C VAL A 7 -1.50 -3.65 2.19
N ASP A 8 -1.91 -4.49 3.14
CA ASP A 8 -1.66 -5.93 3.07
C ASP A 8 -2.74 -6.56 2.19
N TYR A 9 -2.34 -7.53 1.39
CA TYR A 9 -3.21 -8.30 0.50
C TYR A 9 -2.98 -9.79 0.71
N ALA A 10 -4.00 -10.57 0.38
CA ALA A 10 -3.97 -12.01 0.45
C ALA A 10 -4.57 -12.63 -0.81
N MET A 11 -3.95 -13.71 -1.29
CA MET A 11 -4.55 -14.59 -2.29
C MET A 11 -5.43 -15.64 -1.59
N HIS A 12 -6.68 -15.73 -2.00
CA HIS A 12 -7.61 -16.75 -1.55
C HIS A 12 -8.43 -17.27 -2.75
N ARG A 13 -8.33 -18.58 -3.01
CA ARG A 13 -8.99 -19.24 -4.15
C ARG A 13 -8.64 -18.59 -5.49
N GLY A 14 -7.36 -18.25 -5.67
CA GLY A 14 -6.85 -17.61 -6.89
C GLY A 14 -7.29 -16.17 -7.13
N LYS A 15 -7.91 -15.50 -6.13
CA LYS A 15 -8.28 -14.08 -6.18
C LYS A 15 -7.55 -13.28 -5.10
N GLU A 16 -7.20 -12.04 -5.42
CA GLU A 16 -6.56 -11.09 -4.51
C GLU A 16 -7.62 -10.32 -3.72
N TYR A 17 -7.40 -10.16 -2.42
CA TYR A 17 -8.26 -9.36 -1.52
C TYR A 17 -7.41 -8.50 -0.59
N GLU A 18 -7.89 -7.32 -0.19
CA GLU A 18 -7.28 -6.56 0.91
C GLU A 18 -7.39 -7.40 2.19
N LEU A 19 -6.29 -7.46 2.93
CA LEU A 19 -6.16 -8.22 4.16
C LEU A 19 -6.16 -7.28 5.36
N SER A 20 -7.05 -7.59 6.30
CA SER A 20 -7.08 -7.03 7.64
C SER A 20 -7.06 -8.16 8.67
N SER A 21 -7.00 -7.80 9.95
CA SER A 21 -7.29 -8.73 11.05
C SER A 21 -8.72 -8.50 11.55
N ASP A 22 -9.42 -9.59 11.90
CA ASP A 22 -10.66 -9.51 12.65
C ASP A 22 -10.36 -8.91 14.05
N PRO A 23 -11.08 -7.87 14.47
CA PRO A 23 -10.77 -7.18 15.72
C PRO A 23 -11.06 -8.01 16.98
N ASN A 24 -11.89 -9.07 16.88
CA ASN A 24 -12.29 -9.88 18.04
C ASN A 24 -11.41 -11.12 18.18
N THR A 25 -11.08 -11.80 17.07
CA THR A 25 -10.34 -13.06 17.11
C THR A 25 -8.87 -12.92 16.70
N GLY A 26 -8.53 -11.85 15.98
CA GLY A 26 -7.20 -11.68 15.37
C GLY A 26 -7.00 -12.51 14.09
N ASP A 27 -8.01 -13.28 13.68
CA ASP A 27 -7.97 -14.08 12.45
C ASP A 27 -7.87 -13.20 11.20
N TYR A 28 -7.54 -13.81 10.06
CA TYR A 28 -7.45 -13.10 8.80
C TYR A 28 -8.84 -12.72 8.30
N MET A 29 -9.00 -11.45 7.95
CA MET A 29 -10.24 -10.89 7.42
C MET A 29 -9.96 -10.34 6.02
N LEU A 30 -10.52 -11.00 5.01
CA LEU A 30 -10.49 -10.56 3.63
C LEU A 30 -11.56 -9.49 3.41
N LEU A 31 -11.22 -8.44 2.67
CA LEU A 31 -12.10 -7.31 2.36
C LEU A 31 -12.31 -7.21 0.84
N SER A 32 -13.55 -6.90 0.45
CA SER A 32 -13.95 -6.69 -0.95
C SER A 32 -14.97 -5.57 -1.05
N SER A 33 -14.95 -4.83 -2.16
CA SER A 33 -16.02 -3.88 -2.54
C SER A 33 -16.95 -4.46 -3.62
N ASP A 34 -16.71 -5.69 -4.06
CA ASP A 34 -17.53 -6.37 -5.07
C ASP A 34 -18.73 -7.10 -4.41
N PRO A 35 -19.98 -6.71 -4.71
CA PRO A 35 -21.17 -7.36 -4.16
C PRO A 35 -21.31 -8.85 -4.51
N GLU A 36 -20.72 -9.30 -5.62
CA GLU A 36 -20.80 -10.71 -6.06
C GLU A 36 -20.03 -11.65 -5.13
N THR A 37 -19.11 -11.11 -4.31
CA THR A 37 -18.36 -11.91 -3.32
C THR A 37 -19.24 -12.52 -2.23
N GLN A 38 -20.48 -12.06 -2.07
CA GLN A 38 -21.45 -12.71 -1.18
C GLN A 38 -21.72 -14.17 -1.57
N CYS A 39 -21.69 -14.49 -2.87
CA CYS A 39 -21.80 -15.86 -3.36
C CYS A 39 -20.62 -16.75 -2.91
N GLU A 40 -19.53 -16.14 -2.45
CA GLU A 40 -18.31 -16.81 -1.96
C GLU A 40 -18.22 -16.84 -0.42
N GLY A 41 -19.29 -16.44 0.27
CA GLY A 41 -19.40 -16.45 1.73
C GLY A 41 -18.90 -15.16 2.41
N PHE A 42 -18.71 -14.07 1.66
CA PHE A 42 -18.50 -12.76 2.26
C PHE A 42 -19.82 -12.22 2.81
N VAL A 43 -19.75 -11.46 3.90
CA VAL A 43 -20.89 -10.80 4.54
C VAL A 43 -20.72 -9.27 4.49
N PRO A 44 -21.82 -8.50 4.38
CA PRO A 44 -21.76 -7.05 4.43
C PRO A 44 -21.09 -6.53 5.70
N ARG A 45 -20.22 -5.55 5.56
CA ARG A 45 -19.61 -4.84 6.69
C ARG A 45 -20.57 -3.77 7.15
N GLY A 46 -21.49 -4.11 8.06
CA GLY A 46 -22.67 -3.29 8.37
C GLY A 46 -22.46 -1.79 8.63
N TRP A 47 -21.29 -1.35 9.09
CA TRP A 47 -20.96 0.06 9.31
C TRP A 47 -20.33 0.78 8.09
N LEU A 48 -20.04 0.05 7.01
CA LEU A 48 -19.46 0.55 5.75
C LEU A 48 -20.26 -0.02 4.56
N PRO A 49 -21.32 0.68 4.12
CA PRO A 49 -22.10 0.27 2.96
C PRO A 49 -21.21 0.08 1.72
N GLY A 50 -21.42 -1.01 0.99
CA GLY A 50 -20.63 -1.36 -0.20
C GLY A 50 -19.33 -2.12 0.09
N GLU A 51 -18.98 -2.34 1.35
CA GLU A 51 -17.88 -3.24 1.73
C GLU A 51 -18.39 -4.58 2.25
N TYR A 52 -17.67 -5.63 1.88
CA TYR A 52 -17.91 -7.01 2.26
C TYR A 52 -16.67 -7.58 2.94
N LYS A 53 -16.87 -8.46 3.90
CA LYS A 53 -15.80 -9.10 4.65
C LYS A 53 -15.98 -10.60 4.75
N LYS A 54 -14.87 -11.33 4.85
CA LYS A 54 -14.87 -12.76 5.16
C LYS A 54 -13.73 -13.08 6.10
N VAL A 55 -14.04 -13.69 7.24
CA VAL A 55 -13.02 -14.21 8.16
C VAL A 55 -12.61 -15.59 7.67
N VAL A 56 -11.31 -15.82 7.54
CA VAL A 56 -10.70 -17.06 7.07
C VAL A 56 -9.56 -17.45 7.99
N LYS A 57 -9.26 -18.74 8.06
CA LYS A 57 -8.07 -19.20 8.77
C LYS A 57 -6.82 -18.98 7.92
N THR A 58 -5.66 -18.87 8.57
CA THR A 58 -4.36 -18.74 7.90
C THR A 58 -4.11 -19.84 6.87
N GLU A 59 -4.53 -21.08 7.17
CA GLU A 59 -4.40 -22.25 6.28
C GLU A 59 -5.26 -22.18 5.00
N GLU A 60 -6.25 -21.29 4.95
CA GLU A 60 -7.09 -21.07 3.77
C GLU A 60 -6.53 -19.97 2.86
N VAL A 61 -5.45 -19.31 3.26
CA VAL A 61 -4.80 -18.25 2.49
C VAL A 61 -3.57 -18.81 1.78
N GLU A 62 -3.47 -18.54 0.49
CA GLU A 62 -2.43 -19.07 -0.38
C GLU A 62 -1.13 -18.26 -0.25
N SER A 63 -1.26 -16.94 -0.11
CA SER A 63 -0.13 -16.03 0.08
C SER A 63 -0.59 -14.73 0.73
N VAL A 64 0.35 -14.06 1.40
CA VAL A 64 0.17 -12.73 1.96
C VAL A 64 1.36 -11.86 1.58
N TYR A 65 1.07 -10.65 1.11
CA TYR A 65 2.08 -9.67 0.73
C TYR A 65 1.58 -8.26 1.02
N ARG A 66 2.52 -7.33 0.95
CA ARG A 66 2.30 -5.91 1.19
C ARG A 66 2.65 -5.15 -0.06
N TYR A 67 1.74 -4.29 -0.52
CA TYR A 67 2.12 -3.25 -1.46
C TYR A 67 2.61 -2.03 -0.69
N THR A 68 3.80 -1.56 -1.07
CA THR A 68 4.39 -0.31 -0.58
C THR A 68 4.60 0.60 -1.78
N LEU A 69 4.18 1.86 -1.66
CA LEU A 69 4.36 2.87 -2.68
C LEU A 69 5.77 3.48 -2.58
N TYR A 70 6.44 3.61 -3.71
CA TYR A 70 7.75 4.21 -3.85
C TYR A 70 7.72 5.31 -4.91
N ALA A 71 8.50 6.36 -4.69
CA ALA A 71 8.72 7.44 -5.64
C ALA A 71 10.16 7.43 -6.13
N LEU A 72 10.35 7.65 -7.42
CA LEU A 72 11.62 8.05 -8.01
C LEU A 72 11.71 9.58 -7.97
N TYR A 73 12.68 10.10 -7.24
CA TYR A 73 12.90 11.53 -7.04
C TYR A 73 14.40 11.83 -7.11
N ARG A 74 14.80 12.66 -8.09
CA ARG A 74 16.19 12.98 -8.41
C ARG A 74 17.03 11.72 -8.68
N GLY A 75 16.46 10.77 -9.41
CA GLY A 75 17.08 9.48 -9.73
C GLY A 75 17.26 8.51 -8.56
N LEU A 76 16.73 8.84 -7.37
CA LEU A 76 16.78 7.98 -6.17
C LEU A 76 15.38 7.54 -5.77
N GLN A 77 15.27 6.33 -5.22
CA GLN A 77 13.99 5.76 -4.85
C GLN A 77 13.73 5.91 -3.34
N PHE A 78 12.56 6.44 -2.98
CA PHE A 78 12.12 6.63 -1.60
C PHE A 78 10.73 6.04 -1.38
N GLU A 79 10.44 5.59 -0.16
CA GLU A 79 9.09 5.14 0.19
C GLU A 79 8.17 6.36 0.30
N VAL A 80 6.92 6.20 -0.13
CA VAL A 80 5.89 7.25 -0.05
C VAL A 80 4.96 6.89 1.10
N GLU A 81 5.00 7.68 2.16
CA GLU A 81 4.14 7.47 3.32
C GLU A 81 2.70 7.89 3.04
N ASN A 82 2.52 9.00 2.34
CA ASN A 82 1.21 9.52 1.97
C ASN A 82 1.33 10.49 0.78
N ILE A 83 0.24 10.68 0.05
CA ILE A 83 0.09 11.76 -0.94
C ILE A 83 -1.15 12.56 -0.56
N LYS A 84 -1.00 13.86 -0.33
CA LYS A 84 -2.10 14.74 0.07
C LYS A 84 -1.92 16.11 -0.54
N ASP A 85 -3.01 16.66 -1.08
CA ASP A 85 -3.05 18.04 -1.60
C ASP A 85 -1.92 18.30 -2.63
N GLY A 86 -1.66 17.32 -3.52
CA GLY A 86 -0.62 17.41 -4.54
C GLY A 86 0.81 17.23 -4.03
N ILE A 87 1.01 16.85 -2.77
CA ILE A 87 2.32 16.70 -2.12
C ILE A 87 2.51 15.23 -1.70
N ALA A 88 3.63 14.63 -2.13
CA ALA A 88 4.10 13.34 -1.65
C ALA A 88 4.96 13.53 -0.40
N PHE A 89 4.68 12.72 0.62
CA PHE A 89 5.52 12.60 1.81
C PHE A 89 6.46 11.42 1.63
N LEU A 90 7.72 11.72 1.32
CA LEU A 90 8.76 10.74 1.08
C LEU A 90 9.51 10.43 2.37
N ILE A 91 9.84 9.17 2.58
CA ILE A 91 10.60 8.70 3.73
C ILE A 91 11.81 7.87 3.30
N HIS A 92 12.88 7.99 4.07
CA HIS A 92 14.07 7.16 4.01
C HIS A 92 14.34 6.58 5.39
N ASN A 93 14.46 5.25 5.45
CA ASN A 93 14.70 4.50 6.67
C ASN A 93 16.08 3.84 6.62
N GLY A 94 16.91 4.05 7.64
CA GLY A 94 18.25 3.49 7.77
C GLY A 94 19.37 4.54 7.72
N LEU A 95 20.61 4.09 7.95
CA LEU A 95 21.81 4.92 7.76
C LEU A 95 22.37 4.80 6.34
N GLU A 96 22.20 3.64 5.71
CA GLU A 96 22.66 3.42 4.34
C GLU A 96 21.83 4.30 3.39
N GLY A 97 22.49 5.20 2.65
CA GLY A 97 21.82 6.16 1.78
C GLY A 97 21.35 7.45 2.46
N SER A 98 21.55 7.59 3.78
CA SER A 98 21.06 8.75 4.54
C SER A 98 21.78 10.05 4.18
N ASN A 99 23.07 9.99 3.85
CA ASN A 99 23.84 11.17 3.42
C ASN A 99 23.30 11.72 2.10
N GLU A 100 22.95 10.85 1.16
CA GLU A 100 22.35 11.19 -0.13
C GLU A 100 20.96 11.79 0.07
N ALA A 101 20.14 11.20 0.94
CA ALA A 101 18.82 11.74 1.30
C ALA A 101 18.94 13.16 1.89
N VAL A 102 19.87 13.36 2.83
CA VAL A 102 20.13 14.68 3.43
C VAL A 102 20.65 15.67 2.38
N ALA A 103 21.53 15.25 1.47
CA ALA A 103 22.07 16.10 0.41
C ALA A 103 20.99 16.64 -0.55
N ILE A 104 19.89 15.90 -0.74
CA ILE A 104 18.73 16.35 -1.53
C ILE A 104 17.62 16.97 -0.67
N GLY A 105 17.90 17.22 0.60
CA GLY A 105 17.08 18.01 1.51
C GLY A 105 16.00 17.22 2.23
N PHE A 106 16.19 15.92 2.51
CA PHE A 106 15.44 15.23 3.56
C PHE A 106 15.90 15.72 4.93
N LYS A 107 14.99 15.72 5.90
CA LYS A 107 15.26 16.11 7.28
C LYS A 107 15.23 14.88 8.16
N PHE A 108 16.17 14.78 9.10
CA PHE A 108 16.10 13.79 10.17
C PHE A 108 14.89 14.10 11.06
N ALA A 109 14.01 13.12 11.25
CA ALA A 109 12.80 13.26 12.08
C ALA A 109 12.90 12.42 13.38
N ASP A 110 13.34 11.17 13.28
CA ASP A 110 13.67 10.32 14.44
C ASP A 110 14.72 9.29 14.02
N ARG A 111 15.19 8.48 14.97
CA ARG A 111 16.02 7.29 14.81
C ARG A 111 15.96 6.71 13.40
N TRP A 112 16.94 7.12 12.57
CA TRP A 112 17.22 6.57 11.25
C TRP A 112 16.05 6.77 10.27
N TYR A 113 15.14 7.68 10.58
CA TYR A 113 13.98 8.06 9.80
C TYR A 113 14.16 9.50 9.32
N PHE A 114 14.18 9.65 8.01
CA PHE A 114 14.35 10.93 7.33
C PHE A 114 13.15 11.16 6.44
N GLU A 115 12.67 12.40 6.40
CA GLU A 115 11.41 12.74 5.74
C GLU A 115 11.56 13.95 4.82
N LYS A 116 10.72 14.02 3.78
CA LYS A 116 10.64 15.15 2.87
C LYS A 116 9.26 15.28 2.25
N HIS A 117 8.72 16.50 2.23
CA HIS A 117 7.58 16.86 1.40
C HIS A 117 8.06 17.25 0.00
N VAL A 118 7.49 16.64 -1.03
CA VAL A 118 7.85 16.87 -2.43
C VAL A 118 6.56 17.06 -3.24
N PRO A 119 6.42 18.16 -4.02
CA PRO A 119 5.33 18.30 -4.98
C PRO A 119 5.27 17.11 -5.94
N MET A 120 4.07 16.63 -6.25
CA MET A 120 3.88 15.49 -7.17
C MET A 120 4.44 15.76 -8.57
N GLU A 121 4.52 17.02 -9.00
CA GLU A 121 5.13 17.43 -10.27
C GLU A 121 6.65 17.24 -10.32
N ASP A 122 7.31 17.21 -9.16
CA ASP A 122 8.75 16.96 -9.04
C ASP A 122 9.08 15.46 -8.93
N ILE A 123 8.06 14.59 -8.84
CA ILE A 123 8.23 13.14 -8.79
C ILE A 123 8.34 12.59 -10.22
N GLU A 124 9.44 11.90 -10.49
CA GLU A 124 9.72 11.34 -11.81
C GLU A 124 8.83 10.14 -12.12
N GLU A 125 8.59 9.29 -11.11
CA GLU A 125 7.81 8.07 -11.27
C GLU A 125 7.28 7.56 -9.92
N LEU A 126 6.12 6.91 -9.93
CA LEU A 126 5.60 6.18 -8.77
C LEU A 126 5.52 4.69 -9.08
N ARG A 127 5.95 3.86 -8.14
CA ARG A 127 6.00 2.40 -8.25
C ARG A 127 5.36 1.75 -7.03
N LEU A 128 4.44 0.82 -7.25
CA LEU A 128 4.02 -0.12 -6.22
C LEU A 128 4.98 -1.30 -6.22
N LYS A 129 5.49 -1.65 -5.03
CA LYS A 129 6.30 -2.85 -4.85
C LYS A 129 5.60 -3.83 -3.94
N ALA A 130 5.42 -5.06 -4.41
CA ALA A 130 4.90 -6.16 -3.62
C ALA A 130 6.03 -6.83 -2.84
N LYS A 131 5.87 -7.00 -1.53
CA LYS A 131 6.81 -7.73 -0.68
C LYS A 131 6.09 -8.85 0.08
N PRO A 132 6.66 -10.07 0.17
CA PRO A 132 6.08 -11.12 0.98
C PRO A 132 5.91 -10.65 2.43
N ASN A 133 4.85 -11.10 3.10
CA ASN A 133 4.54 -10.70 4.46
C ASN A 133 4.02 -11.91 5.27
N LYS A 134 4.07 -11.81 6.60
CA LYS A 134 3.56 -12.82 7.56
C LYS A 134 4.08 -14.26 7.32
N GLY A 135 5.29 -14.40 6.79
CA GLY A 135 5.93 -15.70 6.54
C GLY A 135 5.49 -16.39 5.24
N PHE A 136 4.64 -15.77 4.43
CA PHE A 136 4.27 -16.27 3.11
C PHE A 136 5.31 -15.88 2.05
N VAL A 137 5.25 -16.56 0.91
CA VAL A 137 6.00 -16.20 -0.31
C VAL A 137 5.13 -15.36 -1.24
N LEU A 138 5.75 -14.53 -2.07
CA LEU A 138 5.03 -13.78 -3.08
C LEU A 138 4.47 -14.74 -4.15
N PRO A 139 3.19 -14.67 -4.52
CA PRO A 139 2.62 -15.55 -5.53
C PRO A 139 3.13 -15.16 -6.93
N THR A 140 3.28 -16.14 -7.83
CA THR A 140 3.76 -15.90 -9.20
C THR A 140 2.86 -14.97 -10.01
N ALA A 141 1.56 -14.92 -9.69
CA ALA A 141 0.59 -14.04 -10.34
C ALA A 141 0.78 -12.55 -9.99
N VAL A 142 1.52 -12.23 -8.93
CA VAL A 142 1.74 -10.85 -8.49
C VAL A 142 3.04 -10.31 -9.07
N THR A 143 2.94 -9.19 -9.78
CA THR A 143 4.12 -8.46 -10.25
C THR A 143 4.82 -7.81 -9.07
N VAL A 144 6.14 -8.02 -8.96
CA VAL A 144 6.96 -7.45 -7.87
C VAL A 144 6.96 -5.92 -7.91
N GLU A 145 6.99 -5.33 -9.10
CA GLU A 145 6.98 -3.87 -9.28
C GLU A 145 6.01 -3.47 -10.39
N GLN A 146 5.21 -2.43 -10.13
CA GLN A 146 4.25 -1.89 -11.09
C GLN A 146 4.37 -0.37 -11.11
N ILE A 147 4.50 0.22 -12.31
CA ILE A 147 4.46 1.68 -12.48
C ILE A 147 3.03 2.14 -12.30
N VAL A 148 2.81 3.12 -11.43
CA VAL A 148 1.50 3.71 -11.20
C VAL A 148 1.35 4.92 -12.10
N GLN A 149 0.44 4.83 -13.06
CA GLN A 149 -0.01 5.99 -13.82
C GLN A 149 -1.16 6.62 -13.04
N PHE A 150 -0.94 7.80 -12.46
CA PHE A 150 -2.06 8.63 -12.02
C PHE A 150 -2.63 9.28 -13.27
N GLU A 151 -3.82 8.85 -13.71
CA GLU A 151 -4.60 9.72 -14.58
C GLU A 151 -4.75 11.05 -13.85
N ARG A 152 -4.22 12.14 -14.44
CA ARG A 152 -4.48 13.50 -13.97
C ARG A 152 -5.98 13.63 -13.85
N TRP A 153 -6.49 13.72 -12.61
CA TRP A 153 -7.88 14.06 -12.42
C TRP A 153 -8.05 15.51 -12.89
N PRO A 154 -9.07 15.81 -13.72
CA PRO A 154 -9.39 17.19 -14.05
C PRO A 154 -9.65 17.94 -12.76
N ASP A 155 -9.04 19.12 -12.61
CA ASP A 155 -9.36 20.03 -11.53
C ASP A 155 -10.88 20.02 -11.30
N GLU A 156 -11.31 19.67 -10.08
CA GLU A 156 -12.70 19.86 -9.71
C GLU A 156 -12.97 21.36 -9.86
N GLU A 157 -13.57 21.76 -10.99
CA GLU A 157 -14.21 23.05 -11.15
C GLU A 157 -15.21 23.22 -10.00
N ARG A 158 -14.81 23.97 -8.98
CA ARG A 158 -15.70 24.66 -8.05
C ARG A 158 -15.13 26.00 -7.63
#